data_AF-A0A2D7SFQ9-F1
#
_entry.id   AF-A0A2D7SFQ9-F1
#
_cell.length_a   1.000
_cell.length_b   1.000
_cell.length_c   1.000
_cell.angle_alpha   90.00
_cell.angle_beta   90.00
_cell.angle_gamma   90.00
#
_symmetry.space_group_name_H-M   'P 1'
#
loop_
_entity.id
_entity.type
_entity.pdbx_description
1 polymer ?
#
loop_
_entity_poly.entity_id
_entity_poly.type
_entity_poly.pdbx_seq_one_letter_code
_entity_poly.pdbx_strand_id
1 'polypeptide(L)'
;KTMLIPLAVLSLGAIFSGMIWYKSFFGDHYSVNKFFGIQEAVSHSHDISDSPSRLSKVVTKDLSNIISSSDVSDDAGRSNDKLAVDVPVGAIYMAPNNHILDEAHHVPKWVKLSPFVAMIIGFLLSYIFYIWRTNIPKKLAQNQRHLYLFLLNKWYFDEIYEILFVRSARFFGRFLWKKGDGQAIDGFINNFSMVFIPLLTKLAGRAQSGYIFTYAFAMVLGIVVLITWMTLGAGG
;
A
#
# COMPACT_ATOMS: atom_id res chain seq x y z
N LYS A 1 6.60 -39.66 -15.27
CA LYS A 1 5.95 -39.30 -16.55
C LYS A 1 5.57 -37.82 -16.47
N THR A 2 6.51 -36.94 -16.81
CA THR A 2 6.43 -36.04 -17.99
C THR A 2 5.49 -34.84 -17.81
N MET A 3 5.90 -33.85 -17.00
CA MET A 3 5.49 -32.45 -17.20
C MET A 3 6.21 -31.79 -18.40
N LEU A 4 7.01 -32.58 -19.13
CA LEU A 4 7.79 -32.13 -20.27
C LEU A 4 6.90 -31.59 -21.41
N ILE A 5 5.74 -32.21 -21.64
CA ILE A 5 4.79 -31.77 -22.66
C ILE A 5 4.15 -30.42 -22.29
N PRO A 6 3.53 -30.24 -21.10
CA PRO A 6 3.06 -28.92 -20.66
C PRO A 6 4.14 -27.84 -20.65
N LEU A 7 5.35 -28.17 -20.17
CA LEU A 7 6.45 -27.20 -20.10
C LEU A 7 6.94 -26.79 -21.49
N ALA A 8 6.97 -27.72 -22.46
CA ALA A 8 7.33 -27.43 -23.84
C ALA A 8 6.28 -26.58 -24.55
N VAL A 9 4.98 -26.84 -24.31
CA VAL A 9 3.90 -26.01 -24.85
C VAL A 9 3.94 -24.60 -24.26
N LEU A 10 4.16 -24.48 -22.94
CA LEU A 10 4.31 -23.18 -22.27
C LEU A 10 5.51 -22.40 -22.80
N SER A 11 6.67 -23.06 -22.97
CA SER A 11 7.88 -22.37 -23.44
C SER A 11 7.74 -21.89 -24.88
N LEU A 12 7.17 -22.71 -25.77
CA LEU A 12 6.83 -22.29 -27.14
C LEU A 12 5.84 -21.12 -27.12
N GLY A 13 4.76 -21.22 -26.35
CA GLY A 13 3.78 -20.13 -26.20
C GLY A 13 4.42 -18.83 -25.72
N ALA A 14 5.30 -18.88 -24.71
CA ALA A 14 5.98 -17.71 -24.17
C ALA A 14 6.93 -17.06 -25.19
N ILE A 15 7.69 -17.85 -25.96
CA ILE A 15 8.63 -17.34 -26.98
C ILE A 15 7.85 -16.68 -28.13
N PHE A 16 6.78 -17.32 -28.61
CA PHE A 16 6.04 -16.83 -29.76
C PHE A 16 5.03 -15.72 -29.42
N SER A 17 4.49 -15.68 -28.20
CA SER A 17 3.52 -14.64 -27.78
C SER A 17 4.09 -13.23 -27.93
N GLY A 18 5.32 -13.01 -27.48
CA GLY A 18 5.99 -11.70 -27.62
C GLY A 18 6.20 -11.28 -29.08
N MET A 19 6.48 -12.23 -29.97
CA MET A 19 6.70 -11.96 -31.39
C MET A 19 5.39 -11.71 -32.15
N ILE A 20 4.35 -12.50 -31.86
CA ILE A 20 3.04 -12.38 -32.50
C ILE A 20 2.35 -11.08 -32.08
N TRP A 21 2.46 -10.70 -30.80
CA TRP A 21 1.75 -9.54 -30.25
C TRP A 21 2.59 -8.25 -30.21
N TYR A 22 3.83 -8.28 -30.72
CA TYR A 22 4.73 -7.11 -30.71
C TYR A 22 4.07 -5.83 -31.26
N LYS A 23 3.33 -5.94 -32.38
CA LYS A 23 2.70 -4.78 -33.04
C LYS A 23 1.56 -4.12 -32.26
N SER A 24 0.91 -4.82 -31.32
CA SER A 24 -0.18 -4.21 -30.54
C SER A 24 0.32 -3.40 -29.36
N PHE A 25 1.55 -3.66 -28.90
CA PHE A 25 2.15 -3.00 -27.74
C PHE A 25 3.19 -1.94 -28.14
N PHE A 26 3.89 -2.13 -29.27
CA PHE A 26 4.95 -1.24 -29.76
C PHE A 26 4.72 -0.75 -31.19
N GLY A 27 3.48 -0.86 -31.68
CA GLY A 27 3.08 -0.42 -33.01
C GLY A 27 2.96 1.10 -33.14
N ASP A 28 2.23 1.53 -34.16
CA ASP A 28 1.94 2.95 -34.44
C ASP A 28 1.17 3.61 -33.28
N HIS A 29 1.38 4.91 -33.07
CA HIS A 29 0.73 5.71 -32.01
C HIS A 29 -0.79 5.48 -31.97
N TYR A 30 -1.40 5.34 -33.14
CA TYR A 30 -2.82 5.04 -33.30
C TYR A 30 -3.25 3.72 -32.62
N SER A 31 -2.43 2.67 -32.67
CA SER A 31 -2.76 1.36 -32.10
C SER A 31 -2.72 1.38 -30.58
N VAL A 32 -1.75 2.11 -30.02
CA VAL A 32 -1.61 2.31 -28.57
C VAL A 32 -2.73 3.20 -28.05
N ASN A 33 -3.01 4.31 -28.73
CA ASN A 33 -4.09 5.24 -28.39
C ASN A 33 -5.46 4.54 -28.44
N LYS A 34 -5.70 3.70 -29.45
CA LYS A 34 -6.92 2.88 -29.55
C LYS A 34 -7.06 1.84 -28.44
N PHE A 35 -5.97 1.18 -28.01
CA PHE A 35 -6.00 0.21 -26.92
C PHE A 35 -6.36 0.85 -25.58
N PHE A 36 -5.82 2.05 -25.30
CA PHE A 36 -6.08 2.80 -24.07
C PHE A 36 -7.26 3.77 -24.14
N GLY A 37 -7.97 3.81 -25.26
CA GLY A 37 -9.12 4.68 -25.48
C GLY A 37 -8.79 6.19 -25.44
N ILE A 38 -7.57 6.57 -25.79
CA ILE A 38 -7.10 7.96 -25.80
C ILE A 38 -7.62 8.62 -27.07
N GLN A 39 -8.44 9.65 -26.93
CA GLN A 39 -8.91 10.46 -28.05
C GLN A 39 -7.78 11.41 -28.47
N GLU A 40 -7.28 11.23 -29.68
CA GLU A 40 -6.15 11.98 -30.20
C GLU A 40 -6.59 13.44 -30.43
N ALA A 41 -6.12 14.34 -29.57
CA ALA A 41 -6.17 15.77 -29.85
C ALA A 41 -5.35 16.01 -31.13
N VAL A 42 -6.04 16.43 -32.20
CA VAL A 42 -5.46 16.70 -33.51
C VAL A 42 -4.37 17.76 -33.35
N SER A 43 -3.15 17.30 -33.13
CA SER A 43 -1.96 18.12 -33.23
C SER A 43 -1.70 18.28 -34.71
N HIS A 44 -2.21 19.38 -35.28
CA HIS A 44 -1.91 19.83 -36.63
C HIS A 44 -0.39 20.01 -36.79
N SER A 45 0.33 18.96 -37.15
CA SER A 45 1.57 19.09 -37.91
C SER A 45 1.20 19.29 -39.37
N HIS A 46 1.76 20.37 -39.90
CA HIS A 46 1.45 20.98 -41.17
C HIS A 46 1.98 20.11 -42.32
N ASP A 47 1.12 19.30 -42.95
CA ASP A 47 1.35 18.83 -44.32
C ASP A 47 0.04 18.89 -45.12
N ILE A 48 0.08 19.74 -46.15
CA ILE A 48 -1.00 19.95 -47.10
C ILE A 48 -1.00 18.77 -48.07
N SER A 49 -1.97 17.85 -47.93
CA SER A 49 -2.45 17.05 -49.07
C SER A 49 -3.85 16.49 -48.82
N ASP A 50 -4.81 17.13 -49.50
CA ASP A 50 -6.12 16.69 -50.00
C ASP A 50 -6.83 15.40 -49.48
N SER A 51 -8.13 15.62 -49.21
CA SER A 51 -9.31 14.72 -49.30
C SER A 51 -10.00 14.22 -48.01
N PRO A 52 -11.35 14.09 -48.02
CA PRO A 52 -12.17 14.68 -46.96
C PRO A 52 -12.77 13.68 -45.94
N SER A 53 -12.75 14.12 -44.69
CA SER A 53 -13.43 13.57 -43.53
C SER A 53 -14.96 13.68 -43.61
N ARG A 54 -15.68 12.54 -43.65
CA ARG A 54 -17.16 12.51 -43.54
C ARG A 54 -17.72 11.80 -42.31
N LEU A 55 -16.88 11.30 -41.39
CA LEU A 55 -17.36 10.45 -40.27
C LEU A 55 -17.38 11.12 -38.89
N SER A 56 -16.76 12.29 -38.69
CA SER A 56 -16.72 12.97 -37.38
C SER A 56 -17.84 13.99 -37.15
N LYS A 57 -18.64 14.31 -38.17
CA LYS A 57 -19.69 15.36 -38.08
C LYS A 57 -21.04 14.85 -37.56
N VAL A 58 -21.23 13.54 -37.47
CA VAL A 58 -22.51 12.94 -37.04
C VAL A 58 -22.63 12.88 -35.52
N VAL A 59 -21.54 12.61 -34.80
CA VAL A 59 -21.59 12.41 -33.34
C VAL A 59 -21.60 13.74 -32.55
N THR A 60 -20.99 14.79 -33.08
CA THR A 60 -20.91 16.11 -32.40
C THR A 60 -22.20 16.91 -32.50
N LYS A 61 -23.04 16.64 -33.50
CA LYS A 61 -24.32 17.34 -33.72
C LYS A 61 -25.41 16.92 -32.71
N ASP A 62 -25.33 15.69 -32.20
CA ASP A 62 -26.33 15.19 -31.24
C ASP A 62 -26.10 15.68 -29.80
N LEU A 63 -24.85 15.92 -29.40
CA LEU A 63 -24.57 16.53 -28.08
C LEU A 63 -24.82 18.05 -28.04
N SER A 64 -24.64 18.77 -29.15
CA SER A 64 -24.90 20.22 -29.19
C SER A 64 -26.39 20.56 -29.08
N ASN A 65 -27.26 19.66 -29.52
CA ASN A 65 -28.71 19.87 -29.49
C ASN A 65 -29.32 19.65 -28.10
N ILE A 66 -28.67 18.88 -27.21
CA ILE A 66 -29.16 18.61 -25.84
C ILE A 66 -28.88 19.80 -24.90
N ILE A 67 -27.87 20.62 -25.21
CA ILE A 67 -27.47 21.78 -24.39
C ILE A 67 -28.20 23.07 -24.83
N SER A 68 -28.83 23.08 -26.00
CA SER A 68 -29.48 24.27 -26.57
C SER A 68 -30.94 24.47 -26.13
N SER A 69 -31.45 23.67 -25.18
CA SER A 69 -32.84 23.76 -24.70
C SER A 69 -32.99 24.27 -23.25
N SER A 70 -31.97 24.91 -22.69
CA SER A 70 -32.15 25.70 -21.44
C SER A 70 -32.14 27.19 -21.79
N ASP A 71 -33.35 27.73 -21.87
CA ASP A 71 -33.65 29.15 -22.00
C ASP A 71 -32.94 29.97 -20.91
N VAL A 72 -32.00 30.82 -21.31
CA VAL A 72 -31.65 32.05 -20.58
C VAL A 72 -31.34 33.13 -21.60
N SER A 73 -32.24 34.10 -21.68
CA SER A 73 -32.08 35.35 -22.42
C SER A 73 -31.16 36.33 -21.68
N ASP A 74 -30.56 37.21 -22.49
CA ASP A 74 -30.07 38.56 -22.18
C ASP A 74 -28.64 38.77 -21.64
N ASP A 75 -27.82 39.27 -22.57
CA ASP A 75 -27.06 40.53 -22.50
C ASP A 75 -25.52 40.51 -22.30
N ALA A 76 -24.90 41.38 -23.11
CA ALA A 76 -23.56 41.96 -23.02
C ALA A 76 -22.32 41.03 -23.00
N GLY A 77 -21.74 40.84 -24.18
CA GLY A 77 -20.34 41.24 -24.44
C GLY A 77 -19.26 40.79 -23.45
N ARG A 78 -19.03 39.48 -23.36
CA ARG A 78 -17.76 38.95 -22.84
C ARG A 78 -17.40 37.74 -23.68
N SER A 79 -16.30 37.83 -24.41
CA SER A 79 -15.66 36.68 -25.05
C SER A 79 -15.38 35.65 -23.98
N ASN A 80 -16.27 34.66 -23.87
CA ASN A 80 -16.01 33.43 -23.15
C ASN A 80 -14.93 32.72 -23.94
N ASP A 81 -13.69 33.15 -23.73
CA ASP A 81 -12.50 32.38 -24.07
C ASP A 81 -12.55 31.14 -23.17
N LYS A 82 -13.40 30.19 -23.57
CA LYS A 82 -13.35 28.83 -23.09
C LYS A 82 -12.02 28.35 -23.63
N LEU A 83 -10.95 28.56 -22.85
CA LEU A 83 -9.77 27.72 -22.93
C LEU A 83 -10.31 26.30 -22.72
N ALA A 84 -10.64 25.65 -23.82
CA ALA A 84 -10.80 24.22 -23.87
C ALA A 84 -9.43 23.69 -23.46
N VAL A 85 -9.27 23.47 -22.16
CA VAL A 85 -8.22 22.60 -21.65
C VAL A 85 -8.60 21.26 -22.26
N ASP A 86 -7.99 20.99 -23.41
CA ASP A 86 -8.10 19.73 -24.12
C ASP A 86 -7.34 18.71 -23.29
N VAL A 87 -7.98 18.27 -22.19
CA VAL A 87 -7.48 17.19 -21.36
C VAL A 87 -7.63 15.93 -22.20
N PRO A 88 -6.55 15.25 -22.60
CA PRO A 88 -6.65 14.04 -23.39
C PRO A 88 -7.48 13.02 -22.60
N VAL A 89 -8.69 12.74 -23.10
CA VAL A 89 -9.59 11.77 -22.50
C VAL A 89 -9.11 10.37 -22.92
N GLY A 90 -8.56 9.64 -21.96
CA GLY A 90 -8.15 8.24 -22.10
C GLY A 90 -7.86 7.60 -20.75
N ALA A 91 -7.63 6.28 -20.72
CA ALA A 91 -7.38 5.55 -19.47
C ALA A 91 -6.06 5.96 -18.76
N ILE A 92 -5.18 6.68 -19.46
CA ILE A 92 -3.88 7.16 -18.97
C ILE A 92 -3.79 8.66 -19.27
N TYR A 93 -3.52 9.47 -18.24
CA TYR A 93 -3.25 10.90 -18.41
C TYR A 93 -1.86 11.11 -19.01
N MET A 94 -1.78 11.86 -20.12
CA MET A 94 -0.53 12.29 -20.74
C MET A 94 -0.44 13.81 -20.67
N ALA A 95 0.58 14.32 -19.98
CA ALA A 95 0.82 15.76 -19.91
C ALA A 95 1.21 16.31 -21.30
N PRO A 96 0.84 17.56 -21.65
CA PRO A 96 1.15 18.15 -22.97
C PRO A 96 2.62 18.22 -23.35
N ASN A 97 3.52 18.14 -22.36
CA ASN A 97 4.98 18.14 -22.52
C ASN A 97 5.61 16.74 -22.45
N ASN A 98 4.81 15.67 -22.38
CA ASN A 98 5.28 14.31 -22.24
C ASN A 98 5.50 13.66 -23.62
N HIS A 99 6.70 13.85 -24.18
CA HIS A 99 7.12 13.24 -25.46
C HIS A 99 7.80 11.88 -25.29
N ILE A 100 7.77 11.28 -24.09
CA ILE A 100 8.48 10.02 -23.80
C ILE A 100 8.03 8.89 -24.75
N LEU A 101 6.76 8.88 -25.15
CA LEU A 101 6.21 7.90 -26.09
C LEU A 101 6.73 8.10 -27.52
N ASP A 102 6.81 9.35 -27.99
CA ASP A 102 7.34 9.71 -29.31
C ASP A 102 8.87 9.45 -29.36
N GLU A 103 9.58 9.84 -28.32
CA GLU A 103 11.03 9.63 -28.16
C GLU A 103 11.41 8.14 -28.04
N ALA A 104 10.53 7.30 -27.47
CA ALA A 104 10.77 5.86 -27.37
C ALA A 104 10.93 5.19 -28.76
N HIS A 105 10.31 5.75 -29.81
CA HIS A 105 10.50 5.26 -31.17
C HIS A 105 11.90 5.53 -31.70
N HIS A 106 12.54 6.63 -31.28
CA HIS A 106 13.89 7.04 -31.68
C HIS A 106 15.02 6.35 -30.91
N VAL A 107 14.70 5.52 -29.91
CA VAL A 107 15.70 4.76 -29.17
C VAL A 107 16.54 3.89 -30.13
N PRO A 108 17.89 3.93 -30.02
CA PRO A 108 18.77 3.16 -30.88
C PRO A 108 18.42 1.67 -30.91
N LYS A 109 18.49 1.06 -32.10
CA LYS A 109 18.12 -0.35 -32.32
C LYS A 109 18.87 -1.32 -31.40
N TRP A 110 20.11 -1.02 -31.02
CA TRP A 110 20.92 -1.83 -30.10
C TRP A 110 20.32 -1.91 -28.69
N VAL A 111 19.68 -0.84 -28.21
CA VAL A 111 19.00 -0.84 -26.90
C VAL A 111 17.78 -1.75 -26.96
N LYS A 112 17.00 -1.70 -28.05
CA LYS A 112 15.86 -2.60 -28.30
C LYS A 112 16.28 -4.07 -28.39
N LEU A 113 17.47 -4.34 -28.94
CA LEU A 113 18.03 -5.68 -29.06
C LEU A 113 18.71 -6.19 -27.77
N SER A 114 19.10 -5.30 -26.86
CA SER A 114 19.90 -5.64 -25.67
C SER A 114 19.27 -6.69 -24.74
N PRO A 115 17.93 -6.70 -24.46
CA PRO A 115 17.34 -7.73 -23.60
C PRO A 115 17.39 -9.11 -24.26
N PHE A 116 17.25 -9.18 -25.59
CA PHE A 116 17.34 -10.42 -26.34
C PHE A 116 18.76 -11.01 -26.30
N VAL A 117 19.78 -10.16 -26.46
CA VAL A 117 21.18 -10.58 -26.35
C VAL A 117 21.49 -11.03 -24.91
N ALA A 118 21.03 -10.29 -23.90
CA ALA A 118 21.20 -10.66 -22.49
C ALA A 118 20.53 -12.02 -22.18
N MET A 119 19.34 -12.27 -22.74
CA MET A 119 18.64 -13.56 -22.63
C MET A 119 19.48 -14.70 -23.22
N ILE A 120 20.03 -14.54 -24.43
CA ILE A 120 20.87 -15.57 -25.08
C ILE A 120 22.12 -15.84 -24.25
N ILE A 121 22.80 -14.80 -23.77
CA ILE A 121 24.00 -14.94 -22.93
C ILE A 121 23.67 -15.68 -21.64
N GLY A 122 22.58 -15.30 -20.96
CA GLY A 122 22.11 -15.98 -19.75
C GLY A 122 21.76 -17.45 -20.00
N PHE A 123 21.08 -17.74 -21.11
CA PHE A 123 20.75 -19.10 -21.51
C PHE A 123 21.99 -19.96 -21.79
N LEU A 124 22.94 -19.45 -22.58
CA LEU A 124 24.20 -20.14 -22.88
C LEU A 124 25.01 -20.39 -21.61
N LEU A 125 25.13 -19.40 -20.74
CA LEU A 125 25.84 -19.53 -19.46
C LEU A 125 25.20 -20.62 -18.58
N SER A 126 23.87 -20.62 -18.48
CA SER A 126 23.11 -21.64 -17.76
C SER A 126 23.30 -23.03 -18.37
N TYR A 127 23.18 -23.16 -19.68
CA TYR A 127 23.40 -24.43 -20.40
C TYR A 127 24.80 -25.00 -20.13
N ILE A 128 25.84 -24.15 -20.19
CA ILE A 128 27.21 -24.55 -19.90
C ILE A 128 27.35 -25.02 -18.44
N PHE A 129 26.75 -24.30 -17.49
CA PHE A 129 26.90 -24.60 -16.05
C PHE A 129 26.11 -25.83 -15.61
N TYR A 130 24.94 -26.08 -16.20
CA TYR A 130 24.02 -27.12 -15.73
C TYR A 130 23.95 -28.37 -16.61
N ILE A 131 24.24 -28.28 -17.91
CA ILE A 131 24.17 -29.43 -18.83
C ILE A 131 25.57 -29.87 -19.26
N TRP A 132 26.40 -28.96 -19.76
CA TRP A 132 27.69 -29.36 -20.34
C TRP A 132 28.78 -29.60 -19.28
N ARG A 133 28.98 -28.66 -18.36
CA ARG A 133 30.10 -28.69 -17.40
C ARG A 133 29.65 -28.32 -15.99
N THR A 134 28.97 -29.26 -15.37
CA THR A 134 28.45 -29.22 -13.98
C THR A 134 29.51 -28.99 -12.90
N ASN A 135 30.79 -29.18 -13.22
CA ASN A 135 31.90 -28.94 -12.29
C ASN A 135 32.26 -27.44 -12.11
N ILE A 136 31.93 -26.58 -13.08
CA ILE A 136 32.23 -25.13 -13.01
C ILE A 136 31.50 -24.44 -11.85
N PRO A 137 30.16 -24.56 -11.70
CA PRO A 137 29.46 -23.83 -10.63
C PRO A 137 29.95 -24.22 -9.25
N LYS A 138 30.32 -25.49 -9.03
CA LYS A 138 30.90 -25.96 -7.77
C LYS A 138 32.24 -25.29 -7.47
N LYS A 139 33.13 -25.20 -8.46
CA LYS A 139 34.43 -24.51 -8.30
C LYS A 139 34.26 -23.02 -8.06
N LEU A 140 33.31 -22.38 -8.76
CA LEU A 140 33.01 -20.96 -8.58
C LEU A 140 32.48 -20.69 -7.17
N ALA A 141 31.56 -21.53 -6.66
CA ALA A 141 31.04 -21.44 -5.31
C ALA A 141 32.11 -21.66 -4.24
N GLN A 142 33.09 -22.56 -4.48
CA GLN A 142 34.21 -22.77 -3.57
C GLN A 142 35.17 -21.58 -3.53
N ASN A 143 35.47 -20.98 -4.70
CA ASN A 143 36.36 -19.82 -4.79
C ASN A 143 35.72 -18.57 -4.15
N GLN A 144 34.43 -18.37 -4.38
CA GLN A 144 33.67 -17.22 -3.87
C GLN A 144 32.69 -17.63 -2.77
N ARG A 145 33.20 -18.39 -1.78
CA ARG A 145 32.36 -18.98 -0.73
C ARG A 145 31.50 -17.97 0.03
N HIS A 146 32.04 -16.79 0.32
CA HIS A 146 31.32 -15.75 1.05
C HIS A 146 30.12 -15.21 0.25
N LEU A 147 30.33 -14.87 -1.02
CA LEU A 147 29.25 -14.42 -1.91
C LEU A 147 28.23 -15.54 -2.13
N TYR A 148 28.69 -16.78 -2.32
CA TYR A 148 27.82 -17.93 -2.45
C TYR A 148 26.94 -18.12 -1.21
N LEU A 149 27.52 -18.10 0.00
CA LEU A 149 26.77 -18.22 1.25
C LEU A 149 25.81 -17.05 1.46
N PHE A 150 26.19 -15.83 1.06
CA PHE A 150 25.32 -14.66 1.11
C PHE A 150 24.07 -14.83 0.22
N LEU A 151 24.25 -15.24 -1.04
CA LEU A 151 23.13 -15.49 -1.96
C LEU A 151 22.33 -16.73 -1.54
N LEU A 152 22.99 -17.78 -1.04
CA LEU A 152 22.36 -19.01 -0.57
C LEU A 152 21.45 -18.77 0.64
N ASN A 153 21.91 -17.96 1.60
CA ASN A 153 21.15 -17.59 2.79
C ASN A 153 20.18 -16.43 2.53
N LYS A 154 19.69 -16.27 1.29
CA LYS A 154 18.71 -15.23 0.92
C LYS A 154 19.09 -13.84 1.45
N TRP A 155 20.37 -13.49 1.34
CA TRP A 155 20.93 -12.20 1.76
C TRP A 155 20.85 -11.93 3.26
N TYR A 156 20.61 -12.96 4.08
CA TYR A 156 20.41 -12.87 5.53
C TYR A 156 19.25 -11.96 5.98
N PHE A 157 18.33 -11.62 5.07
CA PHE A 157 17.26 -10.68 5.37
C PHE A 157 16.29 -11.25 6.41
N ASP A 158 15.97 -12.54 6.28
CA ASP A 158 15.07 -13.25 7.19
C ASP A 158 15.68 -13.33 8.61
N GLU A 159 16.97 -13.61 8.73
CA GLU A 159 17.70 -13.72 9.98
C GLU A 159 17.81 -12.36 10.68
N ILE A 160 18.10 -11.31 9.93
CA ILE A 160 18.15 -9.93 10.47
C ILE A 160 16.75 -9.53 10.94
N TYR A 161 15.69 -9.84 10.17
CA TYR A 161 14.33 -9.53 10.57
C TYR A 161 13.90 -10.28 11.84
N GLU A 162 14.22 -11.57 11.91
CA GLU A 162 13.96 -12.42 13.08
C GLU A 162 14.67 -11.89 14.33
N ILE A 163 15.93 -11.48 14.21
CA ILE A 163 16.70 -10.93 15.34
C ILE A 163 16.19 -9.54 15.73
N LEU A 164 16.05 -8.64 14.77
CA LEU A 164 15.79 -7.22 15.01
C LEU A 164 14.34 -6.98 15.44
N PHE A 165 13.38 -7.57 14.74
CA PHE A 165 11.96 -7.31 14.98
C PHE A 165 11.33 -8.41 15.83
N VAL A 166 11.42 -9.67 15.39
CA VAL A 166 10.61 -10.75 15.99
C VAL A 166 11.09 -11.09 17.41
N ARG A 167 12.40 -11.27 17.60
CA ARG A 167 12.97 -11.60 18.90
C ARG A 167 12.88 -10.43 19.88
N SER A 168 13.14 -9.21 19.41
CA SER A 168 13.01 -7.99 20.21
C SER A 168 11.56 -7.79 20.66
N ALA A 169 10.58 -7.88 19.76
CA ALA A 169 9.17 -7.77 20.10
C ALA A 169 8.74 -8.84 21.11
N ARG A 170 9.16 -10.11 20.92
CA ARG A 170 8.91 -11.18 21.90
C ARG A 170 9.59 -10.93 23.25
N PHE A 171 10.76 -10.32 23.27
CA PHE A 171 11.42 -9.94 24.52
C PHE A 171 10.65 -8.84 25.24
N PHE A 172 10.32 -7.74 24.54
CA PHE A 172 9.55 -6.63 25.10
C PHE A 172 8.16 -7.08 25.60
N GLY A 173 7.46 -7.91 24.82
CA GLY A 173 6.17 -8.47 25.24
C GLY A 173 6.28 -9.31 26.51
N ARG A 174 7.29 -10.19 26.61
CA ARG A 174 7.52 -10.99 27.83
C ARG A 174 7.94 -10.13 29.01
N PHE A 175 8.71 -9.08 28.77
CA PHE A 175 9.13 -8.14 29.80
C PHE A 175 7.93 -7.36 30.36
N LEU A 176 7.06 -6.82 29.50
CA LEU A 176 5.83 -6.12 29.90
C LEU A 176 4.87 -7.04 30.64
N TRP A 177 4.67 -8.28 30.19
CA TRP A 177 3.84 -9.25 30.93
C TRP A 177 4.43 -9.51 32.32
N LYS A 178 5.65 -10.05 32.37
CA LYS A 178 6.18 -10.59 33.64
C LYS A 178 6.49 -9.50 34.66
N LYS A 179 7.03 -8.36 34.23
CA LYS A 179 7.39 -7.26 35.13
C LYS A 179 6.27 -6.24 35.29
N GLY A 180 5.51 -5.94 34.24
CA GLY A 180 4.42 -4.98 34.31
C GLY A 180 3.23 -5.58 35.04
N ASP A 181 2.60 -6.57 34.44
CA ASP A 181 1.37 -7.15 34.98
C ASP A 181 1.62 -7.95 36.26
N GLY A 182 2.41 -9.03 36.15
CA GLY A 182 2.56 -9.99 37.25
C GLY A 182 3.34 -9.48 38.47
N GLN A 183 4.14 -8.41 38.34
CA GLN A 183 4.93 -7.88 39.46
C GLN A 183 4.47 -6.51 39.91
N ALA A 184 4.14 -5.59 38.99
CA ALA A 184 3.69 -4.26 39.37
C ALA A 184 2.21 -4.25 39.72
N ILE A 185 1.32 -4.92 38.96
CA ILE A 185 -0.12 -4.89 39.22
C ILE A 185 -0.48 -5.86 40.35
N ASP A 186 -0.15 -7.15 40.20
CA ASP A 186 -0.45 -8.15 41.22
C ASP A 186 0.26 -7.86 42.54
N GLY A 187 1.54 -7.46 42.46
CA GLY A 187 2.34 -7.09 43.63
C GLY A 187 1.80 -5.85 44.34
N PHE A 188 1.36 -4.84 43.59
CA PHE A 188 0.77 -3.63 44.18
C PHE A 188 -0.56 -3.93 44.87
N ILE A 189 -1.48 -4.63 44.19
CA ILE A 189 -2.81 -4.93 44.74
C ILE A 189 -2.70 -5.83 45.96
N ASN A 190 -1.87 -6.87 45.91
CA ASN A 190 -1.71 -7.78 47.03
C ASN A 190 -1.07 -7.08 48.25
N ASN A 191 0.01 -6.31 48.04
CA ASN A 191 0.64 -5.57 49.13
C ASN A 191 -0.29 -4.50 49.71
N PHE A 192 -1.02 -3.78 48.85
CA PHE A 192 -1.99 -2.79 49.28
C PHE A 192 -3.09 -3.42 50.13
N SER A 193 -3.63 -4.54 49.69
CA SER A 193 -4.68 -5.29 50.41
C SER A 193 -4.18 -5.83 51.75
N MET A 194 -2.99 -6.44 51.77
CA MET A 194 -2.38 -6.99 52.99
C MET A 194 -2.10 -5.91 54.05
N VAL A 195 -1.86 -4.66 53.66
CA VAL A 195 -1.61 -3.56 54.60
C VAL A 195 -2.90 -2.83 54.99
N PHE A 196 -3.74 -2.46 54.02
CA PHE A 196 -4.92 -1.63 54.27
C PHE A 196 -6.05 -2.38 54.98
N ILE A 197 -6.34 -3.62 54.58
CA ILE A 197 -7.46 -4.38 55.15
C ILE A 197 -7.30 -4.56 56.67
N PRO A 198 -6.17 -5.09 57.21
CA PRO A 198 -6.02 -5.24 58.65
C PRO A 198 -5.91 -3.91 59.38
N LEU A 199 -5.36 -2.86 58.73
CA LEU A 199 -5.32 -1.53 59.31
C LEU A 199 -6.73 -0.96 59.52
N LEU A 200 -7.60 -1.04 58.51
CA LEU A 200 -9.00 -0.64 58.61
C LEU A 200 -9.75 -1.48 59.65
N THR A 201 -9.59 -2.81 59.62
CA THR A 201 -10.25 -3.71 60.57
C THR A 201 -9.83 -3.40 62.01
N LYS A 202 -8.54 -3.13 62.25
CA LYS A 202 -8.02 -2.77 63.58
C LYS A 202 -8.52 -1.40 64.03
N LEU A 203 -8.63 -0.44 63.12
CA LEU A 203 -9.16 0.89 63.42
C LEU A 203 -10.66 0.83 63.75
N ALA A 204 -11.43 0.08 62.97
CA ALA A 204 -12.85 -0.17 63.20
C ALA A 204 -13.08 -0.90 64.54
N GLY A 205 -12.28 -1.93 64.84
CA GLY A 205 -12.33 -2.63 66.13
C GLY A 205 -12.02 -1.73 67.32
N ARG A 206 -11.08 -0.78 67.19
CA ARG A 206 -10.78 0.21 68.25
C ARG A 206 -11.90 1.23 68.45
N ALA A 207 -12.68 1.54 67.41
CA ALA A 207 -13.85 2.41 67.53
C ALA A 207 -14.98 1.73 68.33
N GLN A 208 -14.99 0.40 68.39
CA GLN A 208 -15.92 -0.40 69.18
C GLN A 208 -15.47 -0.47 70.66
N SER A 209 -15.71 0.60 71.41
CA SER A 209 -15.27 0.75 72.81
C SER A 209 -16.18 0.06 73.85
N GLY A 210 -17.36 -0.43 73.45
CA GLY A 210 -18.32 -1.07 74.37
C GLY A 210 -19.04 -0.10 75.33
N TYR A 211 -18.72 1.20 75.29
CA TYR A 211 -19.27 2.21 76.18
C TYR A 211 -20.52 2.86 75.58
N ILE A 212 -21.63 2.87 76.32
CA ILE A 212 -22.96 3.27 75.81
C ILE A 212 -22.99 4.73 75.34
N PHE A 213 -22.26 5.62 76.03
CA PHE A 213 -22.21 7.04 75.67
C PHE A 213 -21.59 7.28 74.29
N THR A 214 -20.55 6.52 73.91
CA THR A 214 -19.92 6.65 72.59
C THR A 214 -20.86 6.24 71.47
N TYR A 215 -21.70 5.22 71.70
CA TYR A 215 -22.73 4.81 70.74
C TYR A 215 -23.85 5.85 70.60
N ALA A 216 -24.36 6.39 71.72
CA ALA A 216 -25.37 7.43 71.68
C ALA A 216 -24.86 8.70 70.98
N PHE A 217 -23.62 9.10 71.27
CA PHE A 217 -22.97 10.21 70.57
C PHE A 217 -22.84 9.96 69.06
N ALA A 218 -22.40 8.76 68.66
CA ALA A 218 -22.30 8.39 67.24
C ALA A 218 -23.66 8.40 66.53
N MET A 219 -24.74 7.98 67.19
CA MET A 219 -26.10 8.05 66.62
C MET A 219 -26.56 9.49 66.39
N VAL A 220 -26.40 10.37 67.39
CA VAL A 220 -26.77 11.78 67.25
C VAL A 220 -25.95 12.43 66.14
N LEU A 221 -24.64 12.18 66.10
CA LEU A 221 -23.76 12.68 65.05
C LEU A 221 -24.20 12.18 63.66
N GLY A 222 -24.56 10.90 63.54
CA GLY A 222 -25.06 10.31 62.30
C GLY A 222 -26.35 10.97 61.81
N ILE A 223 -27.30 11.24 62.72
CA ILE A 223 -28.55 11.94 62.39
C ILE A 223 -28.27 13.36 61.92
N VAL A 224 -27.39 14.09 62.63
CA VAL A 224 -27.01 15.46 62.25
C VAL A 224 -26.36 15.49 60.87
N VAL A 225 -25.44 14.56 60.57
CA VAL A 225 -24.80 14.44 59.25
C VAL A 225 -25.82 14.13 58.17
N LEU A 226 -26.75 13.19 58.41
CA LEU A 226 -27.79 12.85 57.44
C LEU A 226 -28.73 14.03 57.15
N ILE A 227 -29.18 14.75 58.19
CA ILE A 227 -30.01 15.95 58.04
C ILE A 227 -29.22 17.02 57.28
N THR A 228 -27.95 17.25 57.64
CA THR A 228 -27.10 18.25 56.96
C THR A 228 -26.88 17.91 55.49
N TRP A 229 -26.57 16.65 55.18
CA TRP A 229 -26.42 16.17 53.80
C TRP A 229 -27.71 16.29 53.02
N MET A 230 -28.84 15.91 53.62
CA MET A 230 -30.15 16.03 53.00
C MET A 230 -30.54 17.49 52.77
N THR A 231 -30.33 18.39 53.72
CA THR A 231 -30.66 19.81 53.56
C THR A 231 -29.78 20.50 52.52
N LEU A 232 -28.49 20.17 52.45
CA LEU A 232 -27.59 20.71 51.43
C LEU A 232 -27.83 20.09 50.04
N GLY A 233 -28.17 18.81 49.97
CA GLY A 233 -28.43 18.10 48.72
C GLY A 233 -29.86 18.26 48.17
N ALA A 234 -30.85 18.53 49.02
CA ALA A 234 -32.24 18.78 48.64
C ALA A 234 -32.59 20.28 48.57
N GLY A 235 -31.67 21.16 48.95
CA GLY A 235 -31.79 22.62 48.85
C GLY A 235 -31.21 23.21 47.57
N GLY A 236 -30.92 22.39 46.56
CA GLY A 236 -30.47 22.78 45.22
C GLY A 236 -31.44 22.33 44.14
#